data_AF-A0A957I3Y4-F1
#
_entry.id   AF-A0A957I3Y4-F1
#
_cell.length_a   1.000
_cell.length_b   1.000
_cell.length_c   1.000
_cell.angle_alpha   90.00
_cell.angle_beta   90.00
_cell.angle_gamma   90.00
#
_symmetry.space_group_name_H-M   'P 1'
#
loop_
_entity.id
_entity.type
_entity.pdbx_description
1 polymer ?
#
loop_
_entity_poly.entity_id
_entity_poly.type
_entity_poly.pdbx_seq_one_letter_code
_entity_poly.pdbx_strand_id
1 'polypeptide(L)'
;MSRNWACFIIIATAHLLLASCTVAEPSEPPATQIADSLVRFGELQKMDGFTEGISFQETVTVWNCRNPLQRSDSLNEVRTVEKAIEWYIVGEVGADVEASVLAASASVNGTIASGYTLEVTDRLERSRSLELPVGSNSSVEYIVEWRPVVWSGFIPFIYQSGESRIEYQYERIAFGEVKDFHDRTAEDCGISSAAPQPGPTSTPFIPTDPQAPDLPTPVTEGIARFEVQAAIWKNGTGLSADAGDSIHIEYLEGQWTGDSSQPGLTEGCGFTWDDPVPEHVWLFPPEQRGAALVGYIDNEPFFVGCRPIDIVASISGELFLGMSDCLGCFWDNVGQLYVSISVNRQ
;
A
#
# COMPACT_ATOMS: atom_id res chain seq x y z
N MET A 1 -7.50 12.14 56.12
CA MET A 1 -8.48 11.25 55.51
C MET A 1 -7.73 10.25 54.66
N SER A 2 -7.69 9.02 55.15
CA SER A 2 -7.00 7.87 54.58
C SER A 2 -7.83 7.26 53.46
N ARG A 3 -7.17 6.63 52.48
CA ARG A 3 -7.60 5.35 51.90
C ARG A 3 -6.43 4.66 51.21
N ASN A 4 -5.77 3.82 52.00
CA ASN A 4 -4.91 2.73 51.56
C ASN A 4 -5.76 1.72 50.78
N TRP A 5 -5.28 1.28 49.62
CA TRP A 5 -5.73 0.03 49.00
C TRP A 5 -4.62 -1.00 49.18
N ALA A 6 -4.97 -2.08 49.87
CA ALA A 6 -4.10 -3.18 50.23
C ALA A 6 -3.97 -4.15 49.04
N CYS A 7 -2.74 -4.47 48.66
CA CYS A 7 -2.44 -5.68 47.88
C CYS A 7 -2.66 -6.91 48.76
N PHE A 8 -3.58 -7.78 48.38
CA PHE A 8 -3.65 -9.15 48.90
C PHE A 8 -2.66 -10.02 48.13
N ILE A 9 -1.58 -10.44 48.80
CA ILE A 9 -0.75 -11.56 48.36
C ILE A 9 -1.29 -12.80 49.08
N ILE A 10 -1.88 -13.73 48.33
CA ILE A 10 -2.21 -15.07 48.83
C ILE A 10 -0.96 -15.94 48.63
N ILE A 11 -0.25 -16.22 49.73
CA ILE A 11 0.78 -17.25 49.78
C ILE A 11 0.07 -18.57 50.07
N ALA A 12 -0.04 -19.43 49.06
CA ALA A 12 -0.49 -20.81 49.24
C ALA A 12 0.72 -21.69 49.60
N THR A 13 0.78 -22.10 50.87
CA THR A 13 1.76 -23.05 51.39
C THR A 13 1.32 -24.46 51.01
N ALA A 14 2.01 -25.11 50.07
CA ALA A 14 1.79 -26.52 49.77
C ALA A 14 2.62 -27.40 50.73
N HIS A 15 1.93 -28.20 51.55
CA HIS A 15 2.55 -29.23 52.37
C HIS A 15 2.98 -30.41 51.49
N LEU A 16 4.29 -30.71 51.53
CA LEU A 16 4.89 -31.88 50.92
C LEU A 16 4.61 -33.11 51.81
N LEU A 17 3.59 -33.89 51.47
CA LEU A 17 3.38 -35.23 52.00
C LEU A 17 4.00 -36.23 51.02
N LEU A 18 5.16 -36.78 51.41
CA LEU A 18 5.77 -37.95 50.77
C LEU A 18 4.93 -39.18 51.10
N ALA A 19 4.16 -39.65 50.12
CA ALA A 19 3.54 -40.97 50.13
C ALA A 19 4.02 -41.75 48.91
N SER A 20 4.83 -42.78 49.16
CA SER A 20 5.28 -43.75 48.17
C SER A 20 4.11 -44.62 47.72
N CYS A 21 3.78 -44.62 46.43
CA CYS A 21 2.90 -45.64 45.83
C CYS A 21 3.29 -45.87 44.37
N THR A 22 3.80 -47.10 44.13
CA THR A 22 3.68 -47.92 42.91
C THR A 22 3.54 -47.21 41.56
N VAL A 23 4.60 -47.32 40.76
CA VAL A 23 4.61 -46.99 39.32
C VAL A 23 3.60 -47.88 38.60
N ALA A 24 2.42 -47.32 38.33
CA ALA A 24 1.54 -47.80 37.28
C ALA A 24 2.12 -47.38 35.93
N GLU A 25 2.01 -48.24 34.92
CA GLU A 25 2.38 -47.92 33.53
C GLU A 25 1.77 -46.58 33.11
N PRO A 26 2.49 -45.74 32.34
CA PRO A 26 1.98 -44.45 31.91
C PRO A 26 0.75 -44.70 31.04
N SER A 27 -0.44 -44.50 31.62
CA SER A 27 -1.66 -44.31 30.84
C SER A 27 -1.38 -43.17 29.88
N GLU A 28 -1.54 -43.43 28.58
CA GLU A 28 -1.45 -42.37 27.56
C GLU A 28 -2.20 -41.13 28.08
N PRO A 29 -1.54 -39.95 28.11
CA PRO A 29 -2.23 -38.75 28.53
C PRO A 29 -3.51 -38.65 27.68
N PRO A 30 -4.68 -38.43 28.29
CA PRO A 30 -5.92 -38.31 27.53
C PRO A 30 -5.64 -37.31 26.43
N ALA A 31 -5.75 -37.75 25.17
CA ALA A 31 -5.54 -36.89 24.03
C ALA A 31 -6.42 -35.67 24.29
N THR A 32 -5.78 -34.52 24.53
CA THR A 32 -6.48 -33.25 24.63
C THR A 32 -7.10 -33.08 23.27
N GLN A 33 -8.35 -33.54 23.12
CA GLN A 33 -9.20 -33.12 22.04
C GLN A 33 -9.36 -31.63 22.32
N ILE A 34 -8.46 -30.85 21.73
CA ILE A 34 -8.71 -29.45 21.45
C ILE A 34 -9.94 -29.56 20.57
N ALA A 35 -11.11 -29.44 21.19
CA ALA A 35 -12.34 -29.27 20.46
C ALA A 35 -12.07 -28.04 19.62
N ASP A 36 -11.91 -28.23 18.30
CA ASP A 36 -11.85 -27.15 17.33
C ASP A 36 -13.15 -26.37 17.50
N SER A 37 -13.08 -25.40 18.40
CA SER A 37 -14.11 -24.45 18.71
C SER A 37 -14.10 -23.52 17.50
N LEU A 38 -14.75 -24.00 16.44
CA LEU A 38 -14.73 -23.38 15.13
C LEU A 38 -15.62 -22.15 15.19
N VAL A 39 -15.03 -21.01 15.56
CA VAL A 39 -15.65 -19.70 15.39
C VAL A 39 -15.92 -19.52 13.90
N ARG A 40 -17.20 -19.32 13.54
CA ARG A 40 -17.58 -19.03 12.16
C ARG A 40 -17.85 -17.55 12.02
N PHE A 41 -16.96 -16.86 11.33
CA PHE A 41 -17.15 -15.46 10.95
C PHE A 41 -18.12 -15.38 9.76
N GLY A 42 -19.04 -14.43 9.83
CA GLY A 42 -19.90 -14.05 8.71
C GLY A 42 -19.23 -12.98 7.84
N GLU A 43 -20.01 -12.45 6.91
CA GLU A 43 -19.54 -11.39 6.01
C GLU A 43 -19.46 -10.04 6.72
N LEU A 44 -18.49 -9.23 6.30
CA LEU A 44 -18.31 -7.85 6.73
C LEU A 44 -19.59 -7.04 6.48
N GLN A 45 -20.18 -6.49 7.53
CA GLN A 45 -21.38 -5.64 7.46
C GLN A 45 -21.01 -4.18 7.69
N LYS A 46 -21.59 -3.27 6.91
CA LYS A 46 -21.46 -1.84 7.13
C LYS A 46 -22.53 -1.36 8.08
N MET A 47 -22.16 -0.51 9.03
CA MET A 47 -23.15 0.19 9.84
C MET A 47 -23.61 1.47 9.16
N ASP A 48 -22.65 2.22 8.60
CA ASP A 48 -22.87 3.51 7.97
C ASP A 48 -22.08 3.64 6.66
N GLY A 49 -22.34 4.73 5.93
CA GLY A 49 -21.45 5.15 4.84
C GLY A 49 -20.12 5.68 5.36
N PHE A 50 -19.22 6.00 4.44
CA PHE A 50 -17.96 6.67 4.80
C PHE A 50 -18.22 8.02 5.48
N THR A 51 -17.56 8.25 6.60
CA THR A 51 -17.53 9.56 7.28
C THR A 51 -16.16 10.20 7.12
N GLU A 52 -16.09 11.52 7.12
CA GLU A 52 -14.80 12.23 7.19
C GLU A 52 -14.27 12.16 8.63
N GLY A 53 -13.01 11.76 8.77
CA GLY A 53 -12.28 11.80 10.04
C GLY A 53 -11.85 13.22 10.40
N ILE A 54 -11.12 13.35 11.50
CA ILE A 54 -10.59 14.65 11.94
C ILE A 54 -9.47 15.06 10.99
N SER A 55 -9.63 16.21 10.32
CA SER A 55 -8.60 16.75 9.44
C SER A 55 -7.35 17.14 10.23
N PHE A 56 -6.18 16.97 9.63
CA PHE A 56 -4.92 17.46 10.19
C PHE A 56 -4.09 18.16 9.11
N GLN A 57 -3.17 19.03 9.54
CA GLN A 57 -2.33 19.80 8.62
C GLN A 57 -0.88 19.33 8.68
N GLU A 58 -0.23 19.35 7.53
CA GLU A 58 1.21 19.09 7.38
C GLU A 58 1.86 20.19 6.54
N THR A 59 3.11 20.46 6.85
CA THR A 59 3.93 21.41 6.10
C THR A 59 4.88 20.64 5.17
N VAL A 60 4.81 20.94 3.87
CA VAL A 60 5.64 20.32 2.83
C VAL A 60 6.47 21.39 2.14
N THR A 61 7.79 21.31 2.19
CA THR A 61 8.68 22.30 1.55
C THR A 61 9.26 21.74 0.25
N VAL A 62 9.05 22.47 -0.85
CA VAL A 62 9.62 22.18 -2.16
C VAL A 62 10.78 23.14 -2.44
N TRP A 63 11.91 22.58 -2.85
CA TRP A 63 13.17 23.32 -3.03
C TRP A 63 13.57 23.34 -4.50
N ASN A 64 13.81 24.53 -5.05
CA ASN A 64 14.28 24.72 -6.43
C ASN A 64 15.40 25.76 -6.53
N CYS A 65 16.15 25.98 -5.46
CA CYS A 65 17.13 27.07 -5.32
C CYS A 65 18.28 27.09 -6.35
N ARG A 66 18.56 25.98 -7.04
CA ARG A 66 19.67 25.85 -7.99
C ARG A 66 19.23 25.59 -9.43
N ASN A 67 17.93 25.66 -9.68
CA ASN A 67 17.37 25.40 -10.99
C ASN A 67 16.84 26.70 -11.59
N PRO A 68 17.40 27.14 -12.73
CA PRO A 68 16.90 28.33 -13.42
C PRO A 68 15.54 28.12 -14.09
N LEU A 69 15.01 26.90 -14.10
CA LEU A 69 13.68 26.57 -14.65
C LEU A 69 12.67 26.34 -13.52
N GLN A 70 11.41 26.71 -13.77
CA GLN A 70 10.29 26.33 -12.93
C GLN A 70 10.13 24.80 -12.95
N ARG A 71 9.73 24.21 -11.82
CA ARG A 71 9.31 22.81 -11.76
C ARG A 71 8.07 22.64 -10.89
N SER A 72 7.48 21.46 -10.92
CA SER A 72 6.39 21.05 -10.04
C SER A 72 6.74 19.71 -9.43
N ASP A 73 6.58 19.57 -8.12
CA ASP A 73 6.72 18.27 -7.45
C ASP A 73 5.33 17.66 -7.31
N SER A 74 5.20 16.38 -7.63
CA SER A 74 3.96 15.63 -7.40
C SER A 74 4.02 14.97 -6.03
N LEU A 75 3.15 15.40 -5.11
CA LEU A 75 2.94 14.68 -3.87
C LEU A 75 1.91 13.59 -4.11
N ASN A 76 2.40 12.40 -4.46
CA ASN A 76 1.58 11.20 -4.55
C ASN A 76 1.30 10.68 -3.13
N GLU A 77 0.07 10.21 -2.90
CA GLU A 77 -0.46 9.74 -1.61
C GLU A 77 0.21 8.44 -1.10
N VAL A 78 1.44 8.13 -1.53
CA VAL A 78 2.26 7.03 -1.00
C VAL A 78 3.02 7.47 0.25
N ARG A 79 2.44 8.38 1.05
CA ARG A 79 2.72 8.30 2.47
C ARG A 79 1.98 7.07 2.93
N THR A 80 2.68 6.05 3.41
CA THR A 80 2.10 4.84 3.99
C THR A 80 1.17 5.28 5.12
N VAL A 81 -0.09 5.56 4.77
CA VAL A 81 -1.09 6.02 5.70
C VAL A 81 -1.15 4.94 6.76
N GLU A 82 -0.87 5.32 8.01
CA GLU A 82 -0.96 4.41 9.13
C GLU A 82 -2.37 3.81 9.13
N LYS A 83 -2.44 2.55 8.74
CA LYS A 83 -3.67 1.79 8.71
C LYS A 83 -4.02 1.45 10.14
N ALA A 84 -4.90 2.24 10.74
CA ALA A 84 -5.50 1.92 12.03
C ALA A 84 -6.75 1.08 11.79
N ILE A 85 -6.69 -0.19 12.21
CA ILE A 85 -7.89 -1.00 12.41
C ILE A 85 -8.07 -1.10 13.91
N GLU A 86 -9.11 -0.47 14.42
CA GLU A 86 -9.56 -0.67 15.79
C GLU A 86 -10.80 -1.55 15.76
N TRP A 87 -10.82 -2.59 16.57
CA TRP A 87 -12.00 -3.44 16.71
C TRP A 87 -12.14 -3.98 18.12
N TYR A 88 -13.37 -4.31 18.48
CA TYR A 88 -13.70 -4.87 19.79
C TYR A 88 -14.92 -5.79 19.68
N ILE A 89 -15.01 -6.75 20.60
CA ILE A 89 -16.12 -7.71 20.65
C ILE A 89 -17.28 -7.09 21.41
N VAL A 90 -18.48 -7.14 20.84
CA VAL A 90 -19.71 -6.69 21.47
C VAL A 90 -20.61 -7.89 21.78
N GLY A 91 -21.00 -8.01 23.06
CA GLY A 91 -21.84 -9.11 23.58
C GLY A 91 -21.20 -9.83 24.77
N GLU A 92 -21.98 -10.67 25.45
CA GLU A 92 -21.43 -11.58 26.46
C GLU A 92 -20.67 -12.72 25.76
N VAL A 93 -19.35 -12.68 25.86
CA VAL A 93 -18.47 -13.75 25.38
C VAL A 93 -17.79 -14.41 26.58
N GLY A 94 -17.77 -15.75 26.60
CA GLY A 94 -16.98 -16.49 27.59
C GLY A 94 -15.49 -16.25 27.37
N ALA A 95 -14.67 -16.37 28.42
CA ALA A 95 -13.22 -16.13 28.36
C ALA A 95 -12.51 -16.96 27.26
N ASP A 96 -13.02 -18.16 26.95
CA ASP A 96 -12.48 -19.04 25.92
C ASP A 96 -12.71 -18.51 24.49
N VAL A 97 -13.74 -17.68 24.30
CA VAL A 97 -14.05 -17.03 23.02
C VAL A 97 -13.09 -15.90 22.74
N GLU A 98 -12.78 -15.10 23.75
CA GLU A 98 -11.87 -13.97 23.61
C GLU A 98 -10.48 -14.45 23.15
N ALA A 99 -9.97 -15.55 23.74
CA ALA A 99 -8.72 -16.17 23.31
C ALA A 99 -8.78 -16.69 21.86
N SER A 100 -9.90 -17.30 21.47
CA SER A 100 -10.08 -17.83 20.11
C SER A 100 -10.18 -16.71 19.06
N VAL A 101 -10.87 -15.62 19.38
CA VAL A 101 -10.99 -14.44 18.50
C VAL A 101 -9.65 -13.69 18.41
N LEU A 102 -8.92 -13.55 19.52
CA LEU A 102 -7.58 -12.97 19.53
C LEU A 102 -6.59 -13.80 18.71
N ALA A 103 -6.68 -15.14 18.76
CA ALA A 103 -5.90 -16.03 17.90
C ALA A 103 -6.25 -15.85 16.41
N ALA A 104 -7.49 -15.49 16.09
CA ALA A 104 -7.96 -15.18 14.75
C ALA A 104 -7.76 -13.70 14.32
N SER A 105 -7.13 -12.86 15.15
CA SER A 105 -6.99 -11.42 14.92
C SER A 105 -6.36 -11.05 13.57
N ALA A 106 -5.39 -11.84 13.09
CA ALA A 106 -4.78 -11.65 11.78
C ALA A 106 -5.80 -11.84 10.64
N SER A 107 -6.68 -12.85 10.75
CA SER A 107 -7.74 -13.11 9.77
C SER A 107 -8.82 -12.03 9.80
N VAL A 108 -9.19 -11.56 10.99
CA VAL A 108 -10.14 -10.43 11.16
C VAL A 108 -9.58 -9.16 10.53
N ASN A 109 -8.33 -8.80 10.82
CA ASN A 109 -7.67 -7.64 10.24
C ASN A 109 -7.54 -7.75 8.72
N GLY A 110 -7.21 -8.94 8.20
CA GLY A 110 -7.14 -9.22 6.76
C GLY A 110 -8.50 -9.08 6.07
N THR A 111 -9.57 -9.57 6.69
CA THR A 111 -10.94 -9.47 6.18
C THR A 111 -11.40 -8.01 6.11
N ILE A 112 -11.22 -7.24 7.19
CA ILE A 112 -11.59 -5.81 7.23
C ILE A 112 -10.80 -5.03 6.16
N ALA A 113 -9.50 -5.30 6.05
CA ALA A 113 -8.64 -4.63 5.08
C ALA A 113 -8.99 -4.93 3.62
N SER A 114 -9.32 -6.19 3.32
CA SER A 114 -9.65 -6.62 1.96
C SER A 114 -11.00 -6.04 1.52
N GLY A 115 -12.00 -6.07 2.41
CA GLY A 115 -13.29 -5.41 2.17
C GLY A 115 -13.15 -3.91 1.95
N TYR A 116 -12.26 -3.25 2.70
CA TYR A 116 -12.00 -1.82 2.51
C TYR A 116 -11.32 -1.52 1.17
N THR A 117 -10.30 -2.29 0.82
CA THR A 117 -9.53 -2.08 -0.42
C THR A 117 -10.43 -2.11 -1.64
N LEU A 118 -11.40 -3.04 -1.71
CA LEU A 118 -12.33 -3.13 -2.83
C LEU A 118 -13.18 -1.87 -3.01
N GLU A 119 -13.67 -1.27 -1.92
CA GLU A 119 -14.60 -0.14 -2.01
C GLU A 119 -13.93 1.22 -2.09
N VAL A 120 -12.72 1.31 -1.52
CA VAL A 120 -11.99 2.56 -1.43
C VAL A 120 -11.07 2.74 -2.62
N THR A 121 -10.62 1.68 -3.28
CA THR A 121 -9.88 1.81 -4.56
C THR A 121 -10.67 2.68 -5.55
N ASP A 122 -11.98 2.45 -5.73
CA ASP A 122 -12.83 3.27 -6.62
C ASP A 122 -12.90 4.77 -6.24
N ARG A 123 -12.69 5.09 -4.96
CA ARG A 123 -12.68 6.47 -4.45
C ARG A 123 -11.27 7.08 -4.44
N LEU A 124 -10.24 6.28 -4.17
CA LEU A 124 -8.84 6.69 -4.15
C LEU A 124 -8.22 6.77 -5.53
N GLU A 125 -8.74 6.05 -6.53
CA GLU A 125 -8.39 6.34 -7.93
C GLU A 125 -8.82 7.76 -8.34
N ARG A 126 -9.62 8.45 -7.51
CA ARG A 126 -9.92 9.87 -7.65
C ARG A 126 -9.16 10.76 -6.66
N SER A 127 -8.39 10.20 -5.72
CA SER A 127 -7.50 10.98 -4.87
C SER A 127 -6.39 11.50 -5.78
N ARG A 128 -6.30 12.83 -5.82
CA ARG A 128 -5.54 13.53 -6.83
C ARG A 128 -4.08 13.55 -6.40
N SER A 129 -3.17 13.26 -7.33
CA SER A 129 -1.80 13.77 -7.22
C SER A 129 -1.88 15.28 -6.95
N LEU A 130 -1.17 15.74 -5.92
CA LEU A 130 -1.11 17.15 -5.56
C LEU A 130 0.15 17.75 -6.18
N GLU A 131 -0.03 18.57 -7.21
CA GLU A 131 1.07 19.31 -7.82
C GLU A 131 1.48 20.52 -6.95
N LEU A 132 2.76 20.62 -6.65
CA LEU A 132 3.36 21.64 -5.82
C LEU A 132 4.35 22.48 -6.66
N PRO A 133 3.86 23.51 -7.39
CA PRO A 133 4.66 24.26 -8.35
C PRO A 133 5.61 25.26 -7.70
N VAL A 134 6.91 25.16 -7.99
CA VAL A 134 7.97 26.01 -7.45
C VAL A 134 8.69 26.76 -8.57
N GLY A 135 8.84 28.08 -8.42
CA GLY A 135 9.52 28.94 -9.40
C GLY A 135 11.02 28.64 -9.54
N SER A 136 11.65 29.19 -10.58
CA SER A 136 13.11 29.10 -10.77
C SER A 136 13.86 29.72 -9.59
N ASN A 137 14.91 29.05 -9.09
CA ASN A 137 15.74 29.51 -7.98
C ASN A 137 14.95 29.88 -6.72
N SER A 138 13.82 29.23 -6.48
CA SER A 138 12.90 29.53 -5.37
C SER A 138 12.72 28.33 -4.43
N SER A 139 12.13 28.57 -3.27
CA SER A 139 11.54 27.53 -2.43
C SER A 139 10.16 27.95 -1.96
N VAL A 140 9.26 26.98 -1.85
CA VAL A 140 7.89 27.20 -1.38
C VAL A 140 7.55 26.15 -0.34
N GLU A 141 6.97 26.61 0.76
CA GLU A 141 6.43 25.78 1.83
C GLU A 141 4.90 25.75 1.72
N TYR A 142 4.32 24.57 1.54
CA TYR A 142 2.89 24.36 1.42
C TYR A 142 2.32 23.85 2.73
N ILE A 143 1.14 24.37 3.12
CA ILE A 143 0.32 23.81 4.19
C ILE A 143 -0.74 22.93 3.54
N VAL A 144 -0.61 21.62 3.71
CA VAL A 144 -1.53 20.62 3.17
C VAL A 144 -2.47 20.15 4.28
N GLU A 145 -3.78 20.27 4.07
CA GLU A 145 -4.80 19.68 4.95
C GLU A 145 -5.15 18.29 4.43
N TRP A 146 -4.93 17.29 5.27
CA TRP A 146 -5.28 15.91 5.05
C TRP A 146 -6.61 15.59 5.72
N ARG A 147 -7.49 14.87 5.02
CA ARG A 147 -8.74 14.37 5.60
C ARG A 147 -8.81 12.85 5.55
N PRO A 148 -8.90 12.19 6.72
CA PRO A 148 -9.17 10.76 6.76
C PRO A 148 -10.58 10.47 6.27
N VAL A 149 -10.74 9.31 5.65
CA VAL A 149 -12.02 8.65 5.49
C VAL A 149 -12.08 7.53 6.54
N VAL A 150 -13.15 7.58 7.32
CA VAL A 150 -13.44 6.61 8.37
C VAL A 150 -14.59 5.73 7.91
N TRP A 151 -14.47 4.44 8.19
CA TRP A 151 -15.48 3.45 7.92
C TRP A 151 -15.73 2.56 9.13
N SER A 152 -16.99 2.46 9.52
CA SER A 152 -17.41 1.66 10.66
C SER A 152 -18.35 0.54 10.23
N GLY A 153 -18.19 -0.62 10.85
CA GLY A 153 -18.97 -1.79 10.54
C GLY A 153 -18.86 -2.86 11.61
N PHE A 154 -19.34 -4.05 11.29
CA PHE A 154 -19.17 -5.20 12.16
C PHE A 154 -19.01 -6.50 11.36
N ILE A 155 -18.39 -7.50 11.99
CA ILE A 155 -18.34 -8.88 11.51
C ILE A 155 -19.15 -9.73 12.48
N PRO A 156 -20.32 -10.26 12.07
CA PRO A 156 -21.07 -11.19 12.91
C PRO A 156 -20.28 -12.50 13.02
N PHE A 157 -20.37 -13.18 14.15
CA PHE A 157 -19.83 -14.52 14.30
C PHE A 157 -20.74 -15.36 15.20
N ILE A 158 -20.77 -16.66 14.92
CA ILE A 158 -21.53 -17.63 15.72
C ILE A 158 -20.56 -18.39 16.60
N TYR A 159 -20.84 -18.38 17.90
CA TYR A 159 -20.16 -19.20 18.89
C TYR A 159 -21.17 -20.05 19.66
N GLN A 160 -20.71 -21.10 20.33
CA GLN A 160 -21.53 -22.10 21.04
C GLN A 160 -22.67 -21.52 21.91
N SER A 161 -22.51 -20.29 22.42
CA SER A 161 -23.47 -19.58 23.28
C SER A 161 -24.45 -18.66 22.55
N GLY A 162 -24.28 -18.40 21.25
CA GLY A 162 -25.13 -17.51 20.47
C GLY A 162 -24.41 -16.72 19.39
N GLU A 163 -25.12 -15.75 18.83
CA GLU A 163 -24.61 -14.80 17.84
C GLU A 163 -23.98 -13.59 18.56
N SER A 164 -22.76 -13.25 18.14
CA SER A 164 -22.00 -12.10 18.62
C SER A 164 -21.44 -11.32 17.43
N ARG A 165 -20.85 -10.14 17.66
CA ARG A 165 -20.22 -9.36 16.60
C ARG A 165 -18.93 -8.69 17.02
N ILE A 166 -18.03 -8.51 16.07
CA ILE A 166 -16.83 -7.67 16.18
C ILE A 166 -17.17 -6.35 15.53
N GLU A 167 -17.26 -5.27 16.30
CA GLU A 167 -17.37 -3.92 15.74
C GLU A 167 -15.98 -3.42 15.37
N TYR A 168 -15.86 -2.74 14.22
CA TYR A 168 -14.61 -2.20 13.76
C TYR A 168 -14.74 -0.76 13.27
N GLN A 169 -13.64 -0.02 13.39
CA GLN A 169 -13.40 1.27 12.77
C GLN A 169 -12.11 1.18 11.96
N TYR A 170 -12.22 1.51 10.68
CA TYR A 170 -11.13 1.58 9.74
C TYR A 170 -10.91 3.03 9.34
N GLU A 171 -9.67 3.50 9.43
CA GLU A 171 -9.31 4.87 9.03
C GLU A 171 -8.20 4.87 7.97
N ARG A 172 -8.36 5.68 6.93
CA ARG A 172 -7.32 5.96 5.94
C ARG A 172 -7.46 7.38 5.41
N ILE A 173 -6.36 8.11 5.37
CA ILE A 173 -6.21 9.38 4.65
C ILE A 173 -6.61 9.18 3.19
N ALA A 174 -7.56 9.98 2.71
CA ALA A 174 -8.12 9.82 1.37
C ALA A 174 -7.87 11.01 0.44
N PHE A 175 -7.49 12.17 0.98
CA PHE A 175 -7.10 13.32 0.19
C PHE A 175 -6.29 14.34 0.98
N GLY A 176 -5.37 15.00 0.27
CA GLY A 176 -4.69 16.23 0.70
C GLY A 176 -5.13 17.42 -0.15
N GLU A 177 -5.30 18.58 0.47
CA GLU A 177 -5.61 19.85 -0.21
C GLU A 177 -4.60 20.92 0.24
N VAL A 178 -3.99 21.65 -0.70
CA VAL A 178 -3.18 22.84 -0.34
C VAL A 178 -4.12 23.91 0.22
N LYS A 179 -3.95 24.25 1.50
CA LYS A 179 -4.68 25.33 2.15
C LYS A 179 -3.98 26.67 2.07
N ASP A 180 -2.66 26.65 2.10
CA ASP A 180 -1.84 27.86 2.03
C ASP A 180 -0.44 27.53 1.51
N PHE A 181 0.32 28.56 1.14
CA PHE A 181 1.74 28.43 0.84
C PHE A 181 2.52 29.68 1.24
N HIS A 182 3.79 29.47 1.56
CA HIS A 182 4.74 30.50 1.95
C HIS A 182 5.97 30.42 1.04
N ASP A 183 6.26 31.49 0.31
CA ASP A 183 7.52 31.63 -0.42
C ASP A 183 8.64 31.84 0.59
N ARG A 184 9.61 30.92 0.60
CA ARG A 184 10.75 30.92 1.52
C ARG A 184 12.08 31.19 0.81
N THR A 185 12.02 31.67 -0.43
CA THR A 185 13.20 31.81 -1.29
C THR A 185 14.32 32.62 -0.65
N ALA A 186 13.98 33.69 0.08
CA ALA A 186 14.97 34.54 0.72
C ALA A 186 15.69 33.82 1.88
N GLU A 187 14.93 33.08 2.68
CA GLU A 187 15.39 32.31 3.83
C GLU A 187 16.23 31.09 3.42
N ASP A 188 15.79 30.41 2.37
CA ASP A 188 16.23 29.07 2.01
C ASP A 188 17.27 29.06 0.89
N CYS A 189 17.12 29.92 -0.11
CA CYS A 189 18.01 29.97 -1.26
C CYS A 189 19.15 30.99 -1.11
N GLY A 190 19.17 31.76 -0.01
CA GLY A 190 20.19 32.78 0.26
C GLY A 190 20.17 33.95 -0.75
N ILE A 191 19.13 34.03 -1.57
CA ILE A 191 18.86 35.17 -2.43
C ILE A 191 18.24 36.22 -1.51
N SER A 192 19.09 36.99 -0.85
CA SER A 192 18.67 38.22 -0.18
C SER A 192 17.82 38.98 -1.19
N SER A 193 16.53 39.17 -0.88
CA SER A 193 15.56 39.92 -1.66
C SER A 193 16.15 41.28 -2.03
N ALA A 194 16.87 41.34 -3.15
CA ALA A 194 17.26 42.59 -3.75
C ALA A 194 15.94 43.26 -4.11
N ALA A 195 15.71 44.43 -3.52
CA ALA A 195 14.50 45.22 -3.68
C ALA A 195 13.97 45.18 -5.12
N PRO A 196 12.65 45.15 -5.33
CA PRO A 196 12.04 45.05 -6.66
C PRO A 196 12.67 46.09 -7.60
N GLN A 197 13.49 45.64 -8.55
CA GLN A 197 14.03 46.54 -9.55
C GLN A 197 12.86 47.04 -10.40
N PRO A 198 12.72 48.37 -10.59
CA PRO A 198 11.75 48.92 -11.52
C PRO A 198 12.01 48.32 -12.90
N GLY A 199 10.93 47.85 -13.53
CA GLY A 199 10.96 46.87 -14.61
C GLY A 199 11.87 47.21 -15.80
N PRO A 200 12.30 46.17 -16.55
CA PRO A 200 13.08 46.35 -17.75
C PRO A 200 12.25 47.12 -18.78
N THR A 201 12.80 48.27 -19.20
CA THR A 201 12.34 49.03 -20.35
C THR A 201 12.36 48.12 -21.57
N SER A 202 11.22 48.01 -22.25
CA SER A 202 11.04 47.24 -23.47
C SER A 202 12.02 47.71 -24.55
N THR A 203 13.06 46.92 -24.81
CA THR A 203 13.84 47.02 -26.04
C THR A 203 13.08 46.38 -27.19
N PRO A 204 13.15 46.97 -28.41
CA PRO A 204 12.45 46.45 -29.57
C PRO A 204 13.02 45.07 -29.97
N PHE A 205 12.12 44.11 -30.07
CA PHE A 205 12.36 42.75 -30.55
C PHE A 205 12.96 42.82 -31.97
N ILE A 206 14.24 42.43 -32.10
CA ILE A 206 14.85 42.16 -33.40
C ILE A 206 14.45 40.71 -33.75
N PRO A 207 13.82 40.43 -34.90
CA PRO A 207 13.53 39.06 -35.31
C PRO A 207 14.86 38.39 -35.65
N THR A 208 15.36 37.57 -34.74
CA THR A 208 16.42 36.61 -35.04
C THR A 208 15.77 35.43 -35.76
N ASP A 209 16.37 35.02 -36.89
CA ASP A 209 16.00 33.84 -37.66
C ASP A 209 15.69 32.65 -36.73
N PRO A 210 14.64 31.85 -36.99
CA PRO A 210 14.36 30.67 -36.22
C PRO A 210 15.51 29.67 -36.40
N GLN A 211 16.44 29.65 -35.44
CA GLN A 211 17.30 28.49 -35.22
C GLN A 211 16.38 27.29 -35.07
N ALA A 212 16.61 26.26 -35.89
CA ALA A 212 15.95 24.98 -35.73
C ALA A 212 16.08 24.57 -34.25
N PRO A 213 14.97 24.25 -33.56
CA PRO A 213 15.04 23.84 -32.16
C PRO A 213 16.00 22.66 -32.07
N ASP A 214 17.04 22.79 -31.25
CA ASP A 214 17.93 21.69 -30.94
C ASP A 214 17.04 20.55 -30.41
N LEU A 215 17.06 19.42 -31.11
CA LEU A 215 16.32 18.24 -30.68
C LEU A 215 16.77 17.89 -29.26
N PRO A 216 15.84 17.79 -28.28
CA PRO A 216 16.21 17.43 -26.93
C PRO A 216 16.96 16.10 -26.95
N THR A 217 18.11 16.05 -26.29
CA THR A 217 18.84 14.80 -26.10
C THR A 217 17.95 13.89 -25.24
N PRO A 218 17.64 12.66 -25.69
CA PRO A 218 16.81 11.74 -24.92
C PRO A 218 17.44 11.51 -23.54
N VAL A 219 16.62 11.69 -22.50
CA VAL A 219 17.02 11.46 -21.11
C VAL A 219 16.59 10.05 -20.73
N THR A 220 17.55 9.21 -20.37
CA THR A 220 17.29 7.88 -19.84
C THR A 220 17.28 7.93 -18.31
N GLU A 221 16.13 7.60 -17.72
CA GLU A 221 15.98 7.34 -16.30
C GLU A 221 15.91 5.82 -16.07
N GLY A 222 16.43 5.30 -14.96
CA GLY A 222 16.36 3.87 -14.72
C GLY A 222 16.74 3.41 -13.33
N ILE A 223 16.27 2.21 -13.00
CA ILE A 223 16.54 1.48 -11.77
C ILE A 223 17.30 0.22 -12.16
N ALA A 224 18.57 0.15 -11.77
CA ALA A 224 19.41 -1.00 -12.11
C ALA A 224 18.92 -2.32 -11.47
N ARG A 225 18.24 -2.20 -10.32
CA ARG A 225 17.69 -3.35 -9.59
C ARG A 225 16.49 -2.93 -8.74
N PHE A 226 15.33 -3.45 -9.09
CA PHE A 226 14.04 -3.24 -8.41
C PHE A 226 13.49 -4.57 -7.90
N GLU A 227 13.00 -4.59 -6.67
CA GLU A 227 12.37 -5.78 -6.06
C GLU A 227 10.87 -5.76 -6.30
N VAL A 228 10.33 -6.85 -6.83
CA VAL A 228 8.89 -7.06 -6.99
C VAL A 228 8.45 -8.13 -6.01
N GLN A 229 7.78 -7.73 -4.93
CA GLN A 229 7.29 -8.66 -3.91
C GLN A 229 6.01 -9.32 -4.39
N ALA A 230 5.95 -10.66 -4.32
CA ALA A 230 4.81 -11.41 -4.82
C ALA A 230 3.53 -11.24 -3.98
N ALA A 231 3.69 -10.92 -2.69
CA ALA A 231 2.57 -10.62 -1.78
C ALA A 231 1.96 -9.22 -1.98
N ILE A 232 2.55 -8.41 -2.86
CA ILE A 232 2.09 -7.06 -3.16
C ILE A 232 1.60 -7.03 -4.61
N TRP A 233 0.33 -6.67 -4.80
CA TRP A 233 -0.23 -6.51 -6.14
C TRP A 233 0.57 -5.50 -6.98
N LYS A 234 0.62 -4.23 -6.56
CA LYS A 234 1.34 -3.17 -7.30
C LYS A 234 2.52 -2.65 -6.47
N ASN A 235 3.72 -3.03 -6.88
CA ASN A 235 4.97 -2.50 -6.35
C ASN A 235 5.28 -1.21 -7.11
N GLY A 236 5.18 -0.06 -6.45
CA GLY A 236 5.50 1.25 -7.04
C GLY A 236 6.98 1.37 -7.34
N THR A 237 7.33 1.65 -8.60
CA THR A 237 8.74 1.78 -9.00
C THR A 237 9.31 3.16 -8.69
N GLY A 238 8.44 4.17 -8.51
CA GLY A 238 8.83 5.58 -8.40
C GLY A 238 9.20 6.22 -9.75
N LEU A 239 9.16 5.45 -10.86
CA LEU A 239 9.32 5.97 -12.21
C LEU A 239 7.96 6.37 -12.78
N SER A 240 7.96 7.38 -13.64
CA SER A 240 6.83 7.72 -14.51
C SER A 240 7.24 7.61 -15.97
N ALA A 241 6.28 7.31 -16.83
CA ALA A 241 6.46 7.33 -18.27
C ALA A 241 5.41 8.26 -18.88
N ASP A 242 5.80 9.01 -19.92
CA ASP A 242 4.87 9.74 -20.75
C ASP A 242 4.45 8.92 -21.97
N ALA A 243 3.26 9.18 -22.51
CA ALA A 243 2.80 8.53 -23.73
C ALA A 243 3.81 8.75 -24.88
N GLY A 244 4.34 7.66 -25.44
CA GLY A 244 5.40 7.67 -26.45
C GLY A 244 6.79 7.33 -25.91
N ASP A 245 7.01 7.36 -24.60
CA ASP A 245 8.28 6.93 -23.99
C ASP A 245 8.52 5.44 -24.23
N SER A 246 9.80 5.06 -24.36
CA SER A 246 10.19 3.66 -24.47
C SER A 246 10.61 3.12 -23.12
N ILE A 247 9.99 2.03 -22.67
CA ILE A 247 10.27 1.37 -21.41
C ILE A 247 10.94 0.02 -21.69
N HIS A 248 12.12 -0.19 -21.11
CA HIS A 248 12.83 -1.46 -21.14
C HIS A 248 12.82 -2.09 -19.74
N ILE A 249 12.40 -3.36 -19.66
CA ILE A 249 12.38 -4.13 -18.40
C ILE A 249 13.08 -5.46 -18.65
N GLU A 250 14.04 -5.79 -17.78
CA GLU A 250 14.78 -7.05 -17.83
C GLU A 250 14.65 -7.78 -16.49
N TYR A 251 14.18 -9.02 -16.54
CA TYR A 251 14.23 -9.93 -15.40
C TYR A 251 15.69 -10.31 -15.10
N LEU A 252 16.09 -10.14 -13.83
CA LEU A 252 17.43 -10.45 -13.38
C LEU A 252 17.47 -11.82 -12.69
N GLU A 253 16.70 -12.00 -11.62
CA GLU A 253 16.66 -13.22 -10.82
C GLU A 253 15.46 -13.24 -9.85
N GLY A 254 15.33 -14.32 -9.08
CA GLY A 254 14.30 -14.47 -8.05
C GLY A 254 13.23 -15.48 -8.44
N GLN A 255 12.43 -15.88 -7.47
CA GLN A 255 11.35 -16.84 -7.68
C GLN A 255 10.23 -16.53 -6.70
N TRP A 256 9.00 -16.90 -7.08
CA TRP A 256 7.84 -16.74 -6.23
C TRP A 256 6.81 -17.85 -6.45
N THR A 257 5.91 -18.05 -5.51
CA THR A 257 4.81 -19.03 -5.58
C THR A 257 3.59 -18.47 -4.88
N GLY A 258 2.39 -18.88 -5.31
CA GLY A 258 1.19 -18.88 -4.47
C GLY A 258 1.01 -20.26 -3.83
N ASP A 259 0.16 -20.36 -2.80
CA ASP A 259 -0.11 -21.64 -2.12
C ASP A 259 -0.96 -22.56 -3.02
N SER A 260 -1.76 -21.96 -3.91
CA SER A 260 -2.52 -22.66 -4.95
C SER A 260 -1.70 -23.12 -6.17
N SER A 261 -0.48 -22.60 -6.36
CA SER A 261 0.33 -22.91 -7.55
C SER A 261 1.21 -24.14 -7.34
N GLN A 262 0.63 -25.34 -7.50
CA GLN A 262 1.46 -26.47 -7.93
C GLN A 262 1.86 -26.23 -9.39
N PRO A 263 3.18 -26.24 -9.72
CA PRO A 263 4.18 -27.13 -9.13
C PRO A 263 5.28 -26.47 -8.27
N GLY A 264 5.04 -25.30 -7.66
CA GLY A 264 6.00 -24.63 -6.76
C GLY A 264 6.53 -23.29 -7.30
N LEU A 265 7.69 -22.86 -6.79
CA LEU A 265 8.34 -21.60 -7.16
C LEU A 265 8.49 -21.43 -8.68
N THR A 266 7.95 -20.33 -9.20
CA THR A 266 7.99 -19.90 -10.59
C THR A 266 8.85 -18.65 -10.77
N GLU A 267 9.46 -18.53 -11.95
CA GLU A 267 10.06 -17.28 -12.41
C GLU A 267 8.96 -16.34 -12.96
N GLY A 268 9.34 -15.14 -13.42
CA GLY A 268 8.38 -14.18 -13.99
C GLY A 268 7.66 -14.63 -15.26
N CYS A 269 7.94 -15.80 -15.83
CA CYS A 269 7.38 -16.24 -17.12
C CYS A 269 5.87 -16.52 -17.09
N GLY A 270 5.34 -16.79 -15.90
CA GLY A 270 4.02 -17.37 -15.70
C GLY A 270 3.87 -18.74 -16.36
N PHE A 271 2.65 -19.26 -16.32
CA PHE A 271 2.27 -20.51 -16.95
C PHE A 271 1.00 -20.36 -17.77
N THR A 272 0.89 -21.16 -18.82
CA THR A 272 -0.31 -21.27 -19.64
C THR A 272 -1.24 -22.29 -19.01
N TRP A 273 -2.48 -21.91 -18.73
CA TRP A 273 -3.53 -22.86 -18.36
C TRP A 273 -4.09 -23.51 -19.63
N ASP A 274 -4.27 -24.82 -19.62
CA ASP A 274 -4.98 -25.54 -20.70
C ASP A 274 -6.50 -25.34 -20.60
N ASP A 275 -7.02 -24.97 -19.42
CA ASP A 275 -8.42 -24.69 -19.17
C ASP A 275 -8.70 -23.17 -19.19
N PRO A 276 -9.81 -22.72 -19.81
CA PRO A 276 -10.21 -21.32 -19.78
C PRO A 276 -10.53 -20.91 -18.34
N VAL A 277 -9.67 -20.07 -17.79
CA VAL A 277 -9.84 -19.55 -16.43
C VAL A 277 -10.97 -18.52 -16.45
N PRO A 278 -11.90 -18.50 -15.47
CA PRO A 278 -12.99 -17.54 -15.46
C PRO A 278 -12.45 -16.09 -15.45
N GLU A 279 -12.86 -15.29 -16.44
CA GLU A 279 -12.40 -13.90 -16.68
C GLU A 279 -12.49 -12.97 -15.45
N HIS A 280 -13.39 -13.25 -14.51
CA HIS A 280 -13.66 -12.38 -13.36
C HIS A 280 -12.73 -12.61 -12.17
N VAL A 281 -11.80 -13.56 -12.26
CA VAL A 281 -10.93 -13.92 -11.14
C VAL A 281 -9.56 -13.23 -11.22
N TRP A 282 -9.15 -12.77 -12.42
CA TRP A 282 -7.80 -12.29 -12.68
C TRP A 282 -7.75 -10.82 -13.07
N LEU A 283 -6.68 -10.15 -12.64
CA LEU A 283 -6.40 -8.75 -12.94
C LEU A 283 -5.91 -8.51 -14.36
N PHE A 284 -5.71 -9.58 -15.13
CA PHE A 284 -5.22 -9.55 -16.50
C PHE A 284 -6.19 -10.29 -17.42
N PRO A 285 -6.34 -9.85 -18.68
CA PRO A 285 -7.12 -10.59 -19.66
C PRO A 285 -6.58 -12.03 -19.80
N PRO A 286 -7.45 -13.05 -19.85
CA PRO A 286 -7.12 -14.47 -19.73
C PRO A 286 -6.22 -15.02 -20.85
N GLU A 287 -6.00 -14.24 -21.90
CA GLU A 287 -5.07 -14.56 -22.98
C GLU A 287 -3.60 -14.52 -22.51
N GLN A 288 -3.34 -13.95 -21.32
CA GLN A 288 -2.01 -13.77 -20.77
C GLN A 288 -1.79 -14.70 -19.57
N ARG A 289 -0.57 -15.24 -19.51
CA ARG A 289 -0.15 -16.33 -18.63
C ARG A 289 -0.44 -15.99 -17.16
N GLY A 290 -1.09 -16.92 -16.45
CA GLY A 290 -1.25 -16.82 -15.00
C GLY A 290 0.10 -16.85 -14.30
N ALA A 291 0.19 -16.21 -13.13
CA ALA A 291 1.41 -16.11 -12.34
C ALA A 291 2.62 -15.48 -13.07
N ALA A 292 2.39 -14.66 -14.09
CA ALA A 292 3.46 -13.94 -14.77
C ALA A 292 3.83 -12.64 -14.06
N LEU A 293 5.07 -12.18 -14.25
CA LEU A 293 5.43 -10.79 -13.99
C LEU A 293 4.69 -9.89 -14.97
N VAL A 294 4.07 -8.86 -14.43
CA VAL A 294 3.28 -7.89 -15.17
C VAL A 294 3.63 -6.47 -14.75
N GLY A 295 3.38 -5.52 -15.66
CA GLY A 295 3.55 -4.11 -15.42
C GLY A 295 2.27 -3.34 -15.63
N TYR A 296 2.23 -2.14 -15.06
CA TYR A 296 1.13 -1.18 -15.22
C TYR A 296 1.72 0.20 -15.42
N ILE A 297 1.18 0.94 -16.38
CA ILE A 297 1.31 2.40 -16.40
C ILE A 297 -0.02 2.91 -15.85
N ASP A 298 -0.01 3.48 -14.65
CA ASP A 298 -1.21 3.80 -13.87
C ASP A 298 -2.14 2.57 -13.72
N ASN A 299 -3.21 2.51 -14.51
CA ASN A 299 -4.18 1.42 -14.54
C ASN A 299 -4.20 0.62 -15.86
N GLU A 300 -3.28 0.89 -16.80
CA GLU A 300 -3.17 0.12 -18.04
C GLU A 300 -2.15 -1.02 -17.90
N PRO A 301 -2.61 -2.29 -17.90
CA PRO A 301 -1.75 -3.46 -17.73
C PRO A 301 -0.96 -3.82 -19.00
N PHE A 302 0.25 -4.34 -18.83
CA PHE A 302 1.03 -4.97 -19.90
C PHE A 302 1.83 -6.19 -19.40
N PHE A 303 2.07 -7.14 -20.31
CA PHE A 303 2.84 -8.34 -20.01
C PHE A 303 4.34 -8.04 -19.98
N VAL A 304 5.03 -8.49 -18.92
CA VAL A 304 6.50 -8.40 -18.81
C VAL A 304 7.13 -9.76 -19.03
N GLY A 305 6.73 -10.76 -18.23
CA GLY A 305 7.32 -12.09 -18.30
C GLY A 305 8.72 -12.18 -17.68
N CYS A 306 9.48 -13.21 -18.08
CA CYS A 306 10.86 -13.46 -17.61
C CYS A 306 11.93 -13.17 -18.68
N ARG A 307 11.53 -12.56 -19.80
CA ARG A 307 12.45 -12.16 -20.87
C ARG A 307 12.53 -10.64 -20.90
N PRO A 308 13.65 -10.07 -21.37
CA PRO A 308 13.71 -8.63 -21.64
C PRO A 308 12.57 -8.23 -22.58
N ILE A 309 11.93 -7.11 -22.27
CA ILE A 309 10.90 -6.50 -23.11
C ILE A 309 11.20 -5.03 -23.34
N ASP A 310 10.79 -4.57 -24.51
CA ASP A 310 10.76 -3.17 -24.89
C ASP A 310 9.31 -2.83 -25.26
N ILE A 311 8.72 -1.87 -24.56
CA ILE A 311 7.38 -1.36 -24.87
C ILE A 311 7.45 0.13 -25.13
N VAL A 312 6.44 0.64 -25.81
CA VAL A 312 6.17 2.07 -25.94
C VAL A 312 4.95 2.37 -25.10
N ALA A 313 5.06 3.32 -24.18
CA ALA A 313 3.97 3.73 -23.31
C ALA A 313 2.80 4.28 -24.16
N SER A 314 1.63 3.65 -24.07
CA SER A 314 0.40 4.10 -24.73
C SER A 314 -0.26 5.29 -24.01
N ILE A 315 -0.01 5.42 -22.71
CA ILE A 315 -0.52 6.48 -21.83
C ILE A 315 0.59 7.03 -20.93
N SER A 316 0.39 8.22 -20.37
CA SER A 316 1.26 8.77 -19.33
C SER A 316 0.81 8.28 -17.95
N GLY A 317 1.75 7.98 -17.06
CA GLY A 317 1.44 7.57 -15.69
C GLY A 317 2.63 7.05 -14.88
N GLU A 318 2.36 6.67 -13.63
CA GLU A 318 3.34 6.01 -12.77
C GLU A 318 3.49 4.53 -13.15
N LEU A 319 4.73 4.03 -13.15
CA LEU A 319 5.04 2.65 -13.49
C LEU A 319 5.00 1.76 -12.23
N PHE A 320 4.21 0.69 -12.29
CA PHE A 320 4.11 -0.34 -11.25
C PHE A 320 4.46 -1.72 -11.81
N LEU A 321 4.98 -2.60 -10.97
CA LEU A 321 5.18 -4.02 -11.28
C LEU A 321 4.51 -4.92 -10.27
N GLY A 322 4.09 -6.11 -10.70
CA GLY A 322 3.39 -7.07 -9.86
C GLY A 322 3.44 -8.48 -10.40
N MET A 323 3.00 -9.44 -9.58
CA MET A 323 2.69 -10.78 -10.05
C MET A 323 1.22 -10.84 -10.46
N SER A 324 0.94 -11.41 -11.63
CA SER A 324 -0.43 -11.64 -12.08
C SER A 324 -1.02 -12.78 -11.26
N ASP A 325 -1.87 -12.42 -10.30
CA ASP A 325 -2.61 -13.34 -9.45
C ASP A 325 -4.09 -12.94 -9.34
N CYS A 326 -4.91 -13.78 -8.72
CA CYS A 326 -6.30 -13.45 -8.48
C CYS A 326 -6.48 -12.32 -7.47
N LEU A 327 -7.50 -11.50 -7.71
CA LEU A 327 -7.79 -10.35 -6.84
C LEU A 327 -8.14 -10.84 -5.43
N GLY A 328 -7.34 -10.42 -4.45
CA GLY A 328 -7.48 -10.86 -3.06
C GLY A 328 -6.78 -12.19 -2.72
N CYS A 329 -5.99 -12.75 -3.63
CA CYS A 329 -5.22 -13.97 -3.39
C CYS A 329 -3.78 -13.72 -2.93
N PHE A 330 -3.25 -12.51 -3.11
CA PHE A 330 -1.86 -12.15 -2.78
C PHE A 330 -1.37 -12.45 -1.36
N TRP A 331 -2.25 -12.75 -0.40
CA TRP A 331 -1.87 -13.06 0.98
C TRP A 331 -1.14 -14.39 1.13
N ASP A 332 -1.30 -15.32 0.17
CA ASP A 332 -0.63 -16.63 0.16
C ASP A 332 0.63 -16.65 -0.72
N ASN A 333 0.95 -15.53 -1.36
CA ASN A 333 2.10 -15.41 -2.22
C ASN A 333 3.38 -15.23 -1.41
N VAL A 334 4.41 -16.00 -1.78
CA VAL A 334 5.72 -16.00 -1.14
C VAL A 334 6.81 -15.81 -2.19
N GLY A 335 7.83 -15.03 -1.84
CA GLY A 335 9.01 -14.78 -2.67
C GLY A 335 8.97 -13.44 -3.37
N GLN A 336 9.97 -13.22 -4.21
CA GLN A 336 10.17 -11.98 -4.92
C GLN A 336 10.97 -12.19 -6.20
N LEU A 337 10.79 -11.28 -7.16
CA LEU A 337 11.63 -11.16 -8.33
C LEU A 337 12.47 -9.88 -8.26
N TYR A 338 13.60 -9.88 -8.95
CA TYR A 338 14.44 -8.72 -9.16
C TYR A 338 14.51 -8.41 -10.64
N VAL A 339 14.32 -7.14 -11.00
CA VAL A 339 14.32 -6.66 -12.39
C VAL A 339 15.18 -5.41 -12.53
N SER A 340 15.63 -5.09 -13.74
CA SER A 340 16.11 -3.76 -14.10
C SER A 340 15.04 -3.04 -14.92
N ILE A 341 14.96 -1.72 -14.79
CA ILE A 341 13.97 -0.88 -15.47
C ILE A 341 14.68 0.34 -16.05
N SER A 342 14.37 0.72 -17.29
CA SER A 342 14.75 2.03 -17.83
C SER A 342 13.65 2.63 -18.68
N VAL A 343 13.49 3.95 -18.59
CA VAL A 343 12.55 4.76 -19.35
C VAL A 343 13.36 5.75 -20.18
N ASN A 344 13.26 5.63 -21.50
CA ASN A 344 13.86 6.54 -22.47
C ASN A 344 12.80 7.55 -22.90
N ARG A 345 12.97 8.80 -22.45
CA ARG A 345 12.03 9.88 -22.74
C ARG A 345 12.25 10.44 -24.15
N GLN A 346 11.16 10.59 -24.92
CA GLN A 346 11.20 11.11 -26.29
C GLN A 346 11.14 12.63 -26.40
#